data_AF-M7TF70-F1
#
_entry.id   AF-M7TF70-F1
#
_cell.length_a   1.000
_cell.length_b   1.000
_cell.length_c   1.000
_cell.angle_alpha   90.00
_cell.angle_beta   90.00
_cell.angle_gamma   90.00
#
_symmetry.space_group_name_H-M   'P 1'
#
loop_
_entity.id
_entity.type
_entity.pdbx_description
1 polymer ?
#
loop_
_entity_poly.entity_id
_entity_poly.type
_entity_poly.pdbx_seq_one_letter_code
_entity_poly.pdbx_strand_id
1 'polypeptide(L)'
;MGIKSIVFCFRATAALAVFLFWGILFLNGGLKALLLAAWHGRLNDEVGLRNNYTGIFAIDYPLTLLVAFFYYATNGSNEAYQLLVFEGYSTLQSAFVWLYVEMIRPGKKPWPIERPIAFALLWQCAGAGISLPLYFAYHLLWSDSTEVLQVRNVNAARAIPFSFLLGAIVPAVVGSAPTWNGPESRSPEVHQGLLAAWQPDPIWVSLIQIVLTNSSSWFRGERSGGQRRGTSAAHAWTQASYLVAAACSALGHLYTMGRILTSTDEGTNFVRMYVPFPFTGPAGVPDILARGPWLFLQYDVIIFSVAGLTWAFLVLSRVPRGLPLSNLGLAFALTSSCITVGAGATISLALYVREGLLPENAEAKPGSKDDGTTFITLGSQTDISRKM
;
A
#
# COMPACT_ATOMS: atom_id res chain seq x y z
N MET A 1 -27.16 0.37 -1.70
CA MET A 1 -26.68 0.98 -0.43
C MET A 1 -26.14 2.36 -0.73
N GLY A 2 -26.54 3.39 0.03
CA GLY A 2 -26.06 4.77 -0.20
C GLY A 2 -24.57 4.92 0.14
N ILE A 3 -23.90 5.91 -0.48
CA ILE A 3 -22.45 6.17 -0.28
C ILE A 3 -22.09 6.36 1.20
N LYS A 4 -22.94 7.05 1.98
CA LYS A 4 -22.75 7.28 3.42
C LYS A 4 -22.64 5.96 4.21
N SER A 5 -23.50 4.99 3.90
CA SER A 5 -23.47 3.67 4.55
C SER A 5 -22.21 2.89 4.18
N ILE A 6 -21.79 2.93 2.91
CA ILE A 6 -20.55 2.27 2.44
C ILE A 6 -19.33 2.84 3.17
N VAL A 7 -19.24 4.17 3.23
CA VAL A 7 -18.17 4.89 3.94
C VAL A 7 -18.18 4.56 5.44
N PHE A 8 -19.36 4.45 6.05
CA PHE A 8 -19.49 4.01 7.43
C PHE A 8 -18.93 2.60 7.62
N CYS A 9 -19.22 1.65 6.72
CA CYS A 9 -18.67 0.30 6.78
C CYS A 9 -17.13 0.30 6.76
N PHE A 10 -16.49 1.03 5.84
CA PHE A 10 -15.03 1.12 5.80
C PHE A 10 -14.43 1.71 7.08
N ARG A 11 -15.05 2.75 7.66
CA ARG A 11 -14.62 3.33 8.93
C ARG A 11 -14.81 2.37 10.11
N ALA A 12 -15.92 1.64 10.12
CA ALA A 12 -16.18 0.61 11.12
C ALA A 12 -15.18 -0.54 11.01
N THR A 13 -14.81 -0.96 9.78
CA THR A 13 -13.74 -1.93 9.54
C THR A 13 -12.40 -1.44 10.08
N ALA A 14 -12.02 -0.17 9.86
CA ALA A 14 -10.80 0.39 10.43
C ALA A 14 -10.83 0.42 11.97
N ALA A 15 -11.96 0.77 12.58
CA ALA A 15 -12.12 0.76 14.03
C ALA A 15 -12.04 -0.65 14.61
N LEU A 16 -12.65 -1.64 13.96
CA LEU A 16 -12.52 -3.05 14.32
C LEU A 16 -11.08 -3.53 14.19
N ALA A 17 -10.38 -3.13 13.13
CA ALA A 17 -8.98 -3.46 12.92
C ALA A 17 -8.08 -2.94 14.05
N VAL A 18 -8.32 -1.73 14.57
CA VAL A 18 -7.59 -1.21 15.76
C VAL A 18 -7.70 -2.18 16.93
N PHE A 19 -8.90 -2.68 17.22
CA PHE A 19 -9.11 -3.64 18.32
C PHE A 19 -8.44 -4.99 18.03
N LEU A 20 -8.62 -5.54 16.83
CA LEU A 20 -8.05 -6.85 16.45
C LEU A 20 -6.52 -6.84 16.38
N PHE A 21 -5.92 -5.71 16.02
CA PHE A 21 -4.48 -5.56 15.90
C PHE A 21 -3.86 -5.23 17.25
N TRP A 22 -4.13 -4.02 17.74
CA TRP A 22 -3.47 -3.45 18.90
C TRP A 22 -4.12 -3.91 20.21
N GLY A 23 -5.45 -4.08 20.22
CA GLY A 23 -6.16 -4.59 21.39
C GLY A 23 -5.75 -6.02 21.72
N ILE A 24 -5.76 -6.93 20.74
CA ILE A 24 -5.33 -8.32 20.95
C ILE A 24 -3.83 -8.41 21.25
N LEU A 25 -2.98 -7.67 20.53
CA LEU A 25 -1.53 -7.62 20.79
C LEU A 25 -1.21 -7.07 22.19
N PHE A 26 -2.02 -6.14 22.70
CA PHE A 26 -1.91 -5.68 24.08
C PHE A 26 -2.36 -6.76 25.07
N LEU A 27 -3.54 -7.34 24.87
CA LEU A 27 -4.16 -8.31 25.79
C LEU A 27 -3.34 -9.62 25.90
N ASN A 28 -2.67 -10.04 24.82
CA ASN A 28 -1.82 -11.24 24.85
C ASN A 28 -0.38 -10.98 25.33
N GLY A 29 -0.04 -9.72 25.69
CA GLY A 29 1.27 -9.32 26.18
C GLY A 29 2.32 -9.03 25.10
N GLY A 30 2.01 -9.22 23.81
CA GLY A 30 2.94 -8.99 22.70
C GLY A 30 3.39 -7.54 22.58
N LEU A 31 2.50 -6.57 22.81
CA LEU A 31 2.85 -5.15 22.78
C LEU A 31 3.87 -4.82 23.87
N LYS A 32 3.65 -5.32 25.09
CA LYS A 32 4.59 -5.16 26.19
C LYS A 32 5.95 -5.78 25.85
N ALA A 33 5.96 -6.98 25.28
CA ALA A 33 7.20 -7.66 24.89
C ALA A 33 7.98 -6.84 23.86
N LEU A 34 7.33 -6.31 22.82
CA LEU A 34 7.98 -5.47 21.79
C LEU A 34 8.58 -4.19 22.39
N LEU A 35 7.81 -3.49 23.23
CA LEU A 35 8.25 -2.26 23.89
C LEU A 35 9.48 -2.50 24.77
N LEU A 36 9.48 -3.60 25.54
CA LEU A 36 10.61 -3.99 26.36
C LEU A 36 11.80 -4.45 25.51
N ALA A 37 11.59 -5.23 24.45
CA ALA A 37 12.66 -5.66 23.56
C ALA A 37 13.40 -4.46 22.95
N ALA A 38 12.66 -3.47 22.45
CA ALA A 38 13.23 -2.24 21.91
C ALA A 38 13.92 -1.39 22.99
N TRP A 39 13.33 -1.30 24.19
CA TRP A 39 13.91 -0.55 25.31
C TRP A 39 15.22 -1.14 25.81
N HIS A 40 15.26 -2.47 25.98
CA HIS A 40 16.41 -3.19 26.52
C HIS A 40 17.44 -3.56 25.44
N GLY A 41 17.10 -3.41 24.15
CA GLY A 41 17.99 -3.75 23.04
C GLY A 41 18.26 -5.25 22.93
N ARG A 42 17.25 -6.10 23.20
CA ARG A 42 17.37 -7.57 23.13
C ARG A 42 16.06 -8.20 22.66
N LEU A 43 16.15 -9.17 21.74
CA LEU A 43 15.02 -10.01 21.35
C LEU A 43 14.86 -11.17 22.34
N ASN A 44 15.96 -11.81 22.70
CA ASN A 44 16.02 -12.82 23.74
C ASN A 44 17.42 -12.80 24.40
N ASP A 45 17.73 -13.79 25.23
CA ASP A 45 19.01 -13.84 25.96
C ASP A 45 20.22 -14.06 25.04
N GLU A 46 20.02 -14.64 23.87
CA GLU A 46 21.07 -14.98 22.89
C GLU A 46 21.19 -13.94 21.77
N VAL A 47 20.08 -13.30 21.41
CA VAL A 47 19.98 -12.39 20.26
C VAL A 47 19.72 -10.96 20.73
N GLY A 48 20.76 -10.12 20.59
CA GLY A 48 20.65 -8.68 20.78
C GLY A 48 19.75 -8.02 19.74
N LEU A 49 19.13 -6.90 20.11
CA LEU A 49 18.37 -6.04 19.22
C LEU A 49 19.10 -4.71 19.07
N ARG A 50 19.54 -4.42 17.85
CA ARG A 50 20.15 -3.15 17.48
C ARG A 50 19.12 -2.04 17.69
N ASN A 51 19.49 -1.07 18.53
CA ASN A 51 18.66 0.07 18.91
C ASN A 51 19.32 1.43 18.65
N ASN A 52 20.46 1.43 17.95
CA ASN A 52 21.16 2.63 17.51
C ASN A 52 21.45 2.48 15.99
N TYR A 53 20.74 3.27 15.20
CA TYR A 53 20.84 3.29 13.73
C TYR A 53 21.34 4.64 13.25
N THR A 54 20.76 5.71 13.79
CA THR A 54 21.06 7.11 13.43
C THR A 54 21.73 7.88 14.57
N GLY A 55 21.64 7.38 15.81
CA GLY A 55 22.06 8.09 17.01
C GLY A 55 20.99 9.02 17.57
N ILE A 56 19.82 9.11 16.94
CA ILE A 56 18.71 9.98 17.35
C ILE A 56 17.59 9.10 17.93
N PHE A 57 17.40 9.13 19.25
CA PHE A 57 16.42 8.28 19.95
C PHE A 57 15.00 8.35 19.37
N ALA A 58 14.55 9.55 19.00
CA ALA A 58 13.21 9.76 18.42
C ALA A 58 13.00 9.06 17.06
N ILE A 59 14.08 8.72 16.35
CA ILE A 59 14.05 7.96 15.10
C ILE A 59 14.34 6.49 15.39
N ASP A 60 15.36 6.23 16.20
CA ASP A 60 15.86 4.89 16.44
C ASP A 60 14.86 4.04 17.25
N TYR A 61 14.14 4.60 18.22
CA TYR A 61 13.20 3.81 19.04
C TYR A 61 12.01 3.27 18.22
N PRO A 62 11.25 4.10 17.45
CA PRO A 62 10.21 3.58 16.55
C PRO A 62 10.76 2.59 15.52
N LEU A 63 11.96 2.87 14.97
CA LEU A 63 12.60 1.98 14.00
C LEU A 63 12.94 0.62 14.60
N THR A 64 13.46 0.61 15.83
CA THR A 64 13.78 -0.59 16.60
C THR A 64 12.54 -1.43 16.90
N LEU A 65 11.41 -0.78 17.24
CA LEU A 65 10.14 -1.47 17.44
C LEU A 65 9.68 -2.19 16.16
N LEU A 66 9.77 -1.51 15.02
CA LEU A 66 9.43 -2.10 13.72
C LEU A 66 10.37 -3.26 13.35
N VAL A 67 11.68 -3.10 13.59
CA VAL A 67 12.66 -4.18 13.40
C VAL A 67 12.33 -5.39 14.28
N ALA A 68 12.02 -5.18 15.56
CA ALA A 68 11.63 -6.27 16.45
C ALA A 68 10.34 -6.97 15.98
N PHE A 69 9.35 -6.19 15.53
CA PHE A 69 8.08 -6.72 15.03
C PHE A 69 8.26 -7.63 13.82
N PHE A 70 9.13 -7.26 12.87
CA PHE A 70 9.33 -8.00 11.63
C PHE A 70 10.50 -8.99 11.65
N TYR A 71 11.30 -9.05 12.72
CA TYR A 71 12.50 -9.89 12.78
C TYR A 71 12.15 -11.37 12.53
N TYR A 72 11.28 -11.97 13.34
CA TYR A 72 10.91 -13.38 13.19
C TYR A 72 10.09 -13.67 11.93
N ALA A 73 9.43 -12.66 11.36
CA ALA A 73 8.74 -12.77 10.09
C ALA A 73 9.70 -12.91 8.90
N THR A 74 10.96 -12.50 9.04
CA THR A 74 11.86 -12.36 7.87
C THR A 74 13.23 -12.96 8.09
N ASN A 75 13.52 -13.49 9.28
CA ASN A 75 14.79 -14.14 9.61
C ASN A 75 14.89 -15.60 9.15
N GLY A 76 13.83 -16.20 8.59
CA GLY A 76 13.82 -17.59 8.13
C GLY A 76 13.64 -18.65 9.23
N SER A 77 13.36 -18.25 10.47
CA SER A 77 13.14 -19.18 11.59
C SER A 77 11.81 -19.95 11.53
N ASN A 78 10.84 -19.43 10.77
CA ASN A 78 9.54 -20.06 10.58
C ASN A 78 9.05 -19.77 9.16
N GLU A 79 8.98 -20.81 8.34
CA GLU A 79 8.62 -20.66 6.92
C GLU A 79 7.18 -20.14 6.76
N ALA A 80 6.21 -20.70 7.48
CA ALA A 80 4.82 -20.27 7.40
C ALA A 80 4.64 -18.78 7.72
N TYR A 81 5.34 -18.28 8.74
CA TYR A 81 5.30 -16.87 9.09
C TYR A 81 5.93 -16.00 7.99
N GLN A 82 7.07 -16.43 7.46
CA GLN A 82 7.75 -15.73 6.38
C GLN A 82 6.91 -15.67 5.11
N LEU A 83 6.22 -16.76 4.76
CA LEU A 83 5.33 -16.80 3.62
C LEU A 83 4.10 -15.92 3.80
N LEU A 84 3.53 -15.82 5.02
CA LEU A 84 2.43 -14.89 5.30
C LEU A 84 2.86 -13.45 5.03
N VAL A 85 4.05 -13.07 5.51
CA VAL A 85 4.58 -11.72 5.27
C VAL A 85 4.93 -11.52 3.81
N PHE A 86 5.48 -12.52 3.13
CA PHE A 86 5.79 -12.42 1.72
C PHE A 86 4.53 -12.18 0.87
N GLU A 87 3.46 -12.95 1.09
CA GLU A 87 2.19 -12.72 0.41
C GLU A 87 1.58 -11.37 0.80
N GLY A 88 1.48 -11.09 2.10
CA GLY A 88 0.91 -9.86 2.61
C GLY A 88 1.60 -8.62 2.05
N TYR A 89 2.93 -8.63 2.03
CA TYR A 89 3.75 -7.55 1.50
C TYR A 89 3.61 -7.45 -0.03
N SER A 90 3.63 -8.57 -0.76
CA SER A 90 3.42 -8.55 -2.22
C SER A 90 2.07 -7.94 -2.62
N THR A 91 1.05 -8.10 -1.79
CA THR A 91 -0.26 -7.46 -1.97
C THR A 91 -0.24 -6.00 -1.54
N LEU A 92 0.24 -5.71 -0.33
CA LEU A 92 0.25 -4.37 0.24
C LEU A 92 1.06 -3.39 -0.60
N GLN A 93 2.22 -3.81 -1.11
CA GLN A 93 3.07 -2.94 -1.90
C GLN A 93 2.42 -2.50 -3.21
N SER A 94 1.56 -3.33 -3.80
CA SER A 94 0.74 -2.92 -4.96
C SER A 94 -0.18 -1.74 -4.64
N ALA A 95 -0.54 -1.53 -3.38
CA ALA A 95 -1.31 -0.36 -2.95
C ALA A 95 -0.60 0.96 -3.21
N PHE A 96 0.74 1.01 -3.25
CA PHE A 96 1.44 2.21 -3.69
C PHE A 96 1.02 2.60 -5.10
N VAL A 97 0.92 1.66 -6.04
CA VAL A 97 0.46 1.96 -7.39
C VAL A 97 -0.98 2.47 -7.37
N TRP A 98 -1.87 1.83 -6.61
CA TRP A 98 -3.28 2.23 -6.54
C TRP A 98 -3.43 3.67 -6.02
N LEU A 99 -2.78 3.97 -4.91
CA LEU A 99 -2.84 5.27 -4.24
C LEU A 99 -2.20 6.37 -5.09
N TYR A 100 -1.03 6.10 -5.67
CA TYR A 100 -0.31 7.10 -6.47
C TYR A 100 -0.98 7.39 -7.81
N VAL A 101 -1.60 6.39 -8.45
CA VAL A 101 -2.40 6.65 -9.66
C VAL A 101 -3.57 7.57 -9.33
N GLU A 102 -4.33 7.29 -8.27
CA GLU A 102 -5.45 8.14 -7.87
C GLU A 102 -4.99 9.56 -7.44
N MET A 103 -3.83 9.67 -6.79
CA MET A 103 -3.19 10.95 -6.46
C MET A 103 -2.88 11.80 -7.69
N ILE A 104 -2.51 11.22 -8.84
CA ILE A 104 -2.11 11.99 -10.03
C ILE A 104 -3.25 12.21 -11.04
N ARG A 105 -4.47 11.74 -10.72
CA ARG A 105 -5.64 12.01 -11.57
C ARG A 105 -5.96 13.52 -11.62
N PRO A 106 -6.49 14.03 -12.75
CA PRO A 106 -6.91 15.43 -12.84
C PRO A 106 -8.04 15.76 -11.87
N GLY A 107 -8.22 17.06 -11.60
CA GLY A 107 -9.30 17.59 -10.76
C GLY A 107 -8.86 17.93 -9.33
N LYS A 108 -9.72 18.71 -8.65
CA LYS A 108 -9.52 19.09 -7.25
C LYS A 108 -9.81 17.87 -6.37
N LYS A 109 -8.85 17.50 -5.53
CA LYS A 109 -8.96 16.35 -4.61
C LYS A 109 -8.96 16.86 -3.18
N PRO A 110 -9.57 16.12 -2.24
CA PRO A 110 -9.36 16.40 -0.83
C PRO A 110 -7.95 15.93 -0.43
N TRP A 111 -7.41 16.57 0.62
CA TRP A 111 -6.06 16.31 1.14
C TRP A 111 -5.70 14.81 1.31
N PRO A 112 -6.60 13.93 1.81
CA PRO A 112 -6.31 12.50 1.94
C PRO A 112 -5.92 11.80 0.63
N ILE A 113 -6.45 12.25 -0.51
CA ILE A 113 -6.18 11.65 -1.83
C ILE A 113 -4.98 12.32 -2.50
N GLU A 114 -4.74 13.62 -2.22
CA GLU A 114 -3.56 14.33 -2.72
C GLU A 114 -2.26 13.89 -2.06
N ARG A 115 -2.33 13.32 -0.84
CA ARG A 115 -1.16 12.95 -0.04
C ARG A 115 -1.25 11.50 0.46
N PRO A 116 -1.21 10.52 -0.46
CA PRO A 116 -1.30 9.10 -0.10
C PRO A 116 -0.18 8.63 0.83
N ILE A 117 0.98 9.32 0.87
CA ILE A 117 2.08 9.02 1.79
C ILE A 117 1.62 9.00 3.26
N ALA A 118 0.64 9.82 3.65
CA ALA A 118 0.13 9.81 5.02
C ALA A 118 -0.52 8.47 5.39
N PHE A 119 -1.25 7.85 4.44
CA PHE A 119 -1.81 6.52 4.61
C PHE A 119 -0.74 5.44 4.51
N ALA A 120 0.28 5.64 3.68
CA ALA A 120 1.39 4.72 3.59
C ALA A 120 2.20 4.66 4.90
N LEU A 121 2.50 5.82 5.50
CA LEU A 121 3.12 5.89 6.81
C LEU A 121 2.21 5.33 7.91
N LEU A 122 0.89 5.57 7.81
CA LEU A 122 -0.06 4.99 8.76
C LEU A 122 -0.08 3.47 8.69
N TRP A 123 -0.04 2.83 7.51
CA TRP A 123 0.02 1.37 7.46
C TRP A 123 1.33 0.83 8.01
N GLN A 124 2.43 1.54 7.80
CA GLN A 124 3.74 1.11 8.28
C GLN A 124 3.78 1.07 9.82
N CYS A 125 3.17 2.06 10.46
CA CYS A 125 3.17 2.19 11.91
C CYS A 125 2.01 1.44 12.59
N ALA A 126 0.84 1.36 11.96
CA ALA A 126 -0.40 0.93 12.60
C ALA A 126 -1.02 -0.34 11.99
N GLY A 127 -0.64 -0.74 10.77
CA GLY A 127 -1.25 -1.84 10.02
C GLY A 127 -2.11 -1.35 8.84
N ALA A 128 -2.05 -2.10 7.74
CA ALA A 128 -2.72 -1.73 6.49
C ALA A 128 -4.24 -1.87 6.53
N GLY A 129 -4.78 -2.79 7.32
CA GLY A 129 -6.20 -3.01 7.55
C GLY A 129 -6.85 -1.92 8.40
N ILE A 130 -6.07 -1.00 8.97
CA ILE A 130 -6.60 0.29 9.48
C ILE A 130 -6.51 1.35 8.38
N SER A 131 -5.32 1.49 7.78
CA SER A 131 -5.02 2.58 6.86
C SER A 131 -5.82 2.53 5.55
N LEU A 132 -5.81 1.39 4.86
CA LEU A 132 -6.42 1.26 3.54
C LEU A 132 -7.95 1.43 3.56
N PRO A 133 -8.71 0.86 4.52
CA PRO A 133 -10.14 1.16 4.64
C PRO A 133 -10.43 2.65 4.82
N LEU A 134 -9.62 3.37 5.60
CA LEU A 134 -9.78 4.80 5.76
C LEU A 134 -9.51 5.54 4.45
N TYR A 135 -8.44 5.19 3.73
CA TYR A 135 -8.16 5.75 2.40
C TYR A 135 -9.32 5.49 1.43
N PHE A 136 -9.81 4.25 1.35
CA PHE A 136 -10.92 3.89 0.47
C PHE A 136 -12.21 4.64 0.81
N ALA A 137 -12.49 4.88 2.09
CA ALA A 137 -13.62 5.70 2.53
C ALA A 137 -13.52 7.14 1.98
N TYR A 138 -12.35 7.78 2.08
CA TYR A 138 -12.14 9.11 1.52
C TYR A 138 -12.16 9.12 -0.02
N HIS A 139 -11.58 8.10 -0.64
CA HIS A 139 -11.53 7.96 -2.09
C HIS A 139 -12.95 7.82 -2.67
N LEU A 140 -13.78 6.98 -2.06
CA LEU A 140 -15.16 6.77 -2.48
C LEU A 140 -15.98 8.05 -2.34
N LEU A 141 -15.86 8.78 -1.22
CA LEU A 141 -16.51 10.10 -1.06
C LEU A 141 -16.12 11.08 -2.16
N TRP A 142 -14.83 11.16 -2.47
CA TRP A 142 -14.34 12.01 -3.53
C TRP A 142 -14.87 11.58 -4.91
N SER A 143 -14.74 10.30 -5.24
CA SER A 143 -15.18 9.74 -6.54
C SER A 143 -16.69 9.79 -6.77
N ASP A 144 -17.49 9.88 -5.72
CA ASP A 144 -18.95 10.06 -5.79
C ASP A 144 -19.33 11.53 -6.04
N SER A 145 -18.45 12.47 -5.65
CA SER A 145 -18.68 13.92 -5.75
C SER A 145 -18.15 14.56 -7.04
N THR A 146 -17.32 13.86 -7.81
CA THR A 146 -16.74 14.37 -9.07
C THR A 146 -16.56 13.25 -10.08
N GLU A 147 -16.58 13.60 -11.36
CA GLU A 147 -16.17 12.68 -12.42
C GLU A 147 -14.68 12.32 -12.26
N VAL A 148 -14.37 11.02 -12.27
CA VAL A 148 -13.00 10.52 -12.21
C VAL A 148 -12.47 10.30 -13.63
N LEU A 149 -11.36 10.96 -13.94
CA LEU A 149 -10.79 10.99 -15.28
C LEU A 149 -9.51 10.15 -15.38
N GLN A 150 -9.12 9.83 -16.61
CA GLN A 150 -7.82 9.24 -16.89
C GLN A 150 -6.66 10.17 -16.51
N VAL A 151 -5.52 9.56 -16.16
CA VAL A 151 -4.28 10.27 -15.85
C VAL A 151 -3.76 11.01 -17.08
N ARG A 152 -3.28 12.25 -16.90
CA ARG A 152 -2.76 13.11 -18.00
C ARG A 152 -1.28 13.39 -17.91
N ASN A 153 -0.72 13.41 -16.68
CA ASN A 153 0.69 13.73 -16.49
C ASN A 153 1.54 12.51 -16.83
N VAL A 154 2.13 12.51 -18.03
CA VAL A 154 2.98 11.41 -18.53
C VAL A 154 4.18 11.15 -17.62
N ASN A 155 4.81 12.20 -17.11
CA ASN A 155 6.02 12.09 -16.30
C ASN A 155 5.71 11.42 -14.96
N ALA A 156 4.63 11.86 -14.31
CA ALA A 156 4.16 11.25 -13.07
C ALA A 156 3.69 9.81 -13.28
N ALA A 157 2.94 9.54 -14.36
CA ALA A 157 2.49 8.18 -14.71
C ALA A 157 3.67 7.24 -14.98
N ARG A 158 4.68 7.71 -15.73
CA ARG A 158 5.90 6.96 -16.04
C ARG A 158 6.74 6.67 -14.81
N ALA A 159 6.75 7.57 -13.82
CA ALA A 159 7.56 7.40 -12.61
C ALA A 159 7.01 6.27 -11.71
N ILE A 160 5.69 6.05 -11.67
CA ILE A 160 5.03 5.09 -10.77
C ILE A 160 5.62 3.67 -10.80
N PRO A 161 5.76 2.99 -11.94
CA PRO A 161 6.25 1.61 -11.94
C PRO A 161 7.69 1.53 -11.42
N PHE A 162 8.52 2.55 -11.68
CA PHE A 162 9.89 2.57 -11.20
C PHE A 162 9.99 2.95 -9.72
N SER A 163 9.19 3.91 -9.24
CA SER A 163 9.15 4.24 -7.81
C SER A 163 8.62 3.09 -6.97
N PHE A 164 7.63 2.35 -7.50
CA PHE A 164 7.15 1.10 -6.92
C PHE A 164 8.24 0.02 -6.91
N LEU A 165 8.88 -0.26 -8.04
CA LEU A 165 9.90 -1.31 -8.07
C LEU A 165 11.11 -0.98 -7.19
N LEU A 166 11.63 0.24 -7.27
CA LEU A 166 12.86 0.65 -6.56
C LEU A 166 12.60 0.99 -5.10
N GLY A 167 11.46 1.61 -4.78
CA GLY A 167 11.15 2.05 -3.42
C GLY A 167 10.49 0.99 -2.55
N ALA A 168 9.83 0.01 -3.17
CA ALA A 168 8.98 -0.95 -2.48
C ALA A 168 9.41 -2.41 -2.71
N ILE A 169 9.52 -2.85 -3.97
CA ILE A 169 9.83 -4.25 -4.29
C ILE A 169 11.30 -4.61 -4.04
N VAL A 170 12.25 -3.84 -4.56
CA VAL A 170 13.68 -4.10 -4.41
C VAL A 170 14.09 -4.17 -2.93
N PRO A 171 13.70 -3.21 -2.06
CA PRO A 171 13.99 -3.30 -0.64
C PRO A 171 13.45 -4.56 0.03
N ALA A 172 12.21 -4.96 -0.31
CA ALA A 172 11.61 -6.19 0.23
C ALA A 172 12.38 -7.45 -0.18
N VAL A 173 12.78 -7.53 -1.46
CA VAL A 173 13.60 -8.63 -1.98
C VAL A 173 14.96 -8.66 -1.29
N VAL A 174 15.65 -7.53 -1.16
CA VAL A 174 16.94 -7.47 -0.45
C VAL A 174 16.79 -7.86 1.02
N GLY A 175 15.72 -7.41 1.67
CA GLY A 175 15.38 -7.74 3.06
C GLY A 175 15.14 -9.22 3.28
N SER A 176 14.53 -9.92 2.31
CA SER A 176 14.03 -11.29 2.50
C SER A 176 14.79 -12.38 1.74
N ALA A 177 15.47 -12.08 0.63
CA ALA A 177 15.95 -13.12 -0.28
C ALA A 177 17.00 -14.08 0.33
N PRO A 178 18.02 -13.61 1.08
CA PRO A 178 18.97 -14.52 1.70
C PRO A 178 18.33 -15.50 2.70
N THR A 179 17.35 -15.03 3.48
CA THR A 179 16.69 -15.83 4.53
C THR A 179 15.76 -16.90 3.96
N TRP A 180 15.52 -16.93 2.65
CA TRP A 180 14.87 -18.06 1.97
C TRP A 180 15.69 -19.35 2.02
N ASN A 181 17.00 -19.28 2.28
CA ASN A 181 17.86 -20.45 2.45
C ASN A 181 17.97 -20.88 3.92
N GLY A 182 17.09 -20.38 4.79
CA GLY A 182 17.07 -20.67 6.23
C GLY A 182 17.76 -19.60 7.09
N PRO A 183 17.68 -19.73 8.42
CA PRO A 183 18.12 -18.70 9.36
C PRO A 183 19.62 -18.47 9.38
N GLU A 184 20.43 -19.50 9.08
CA GLU A 184 21.89 -19.42 9.07
C GLU A 184 22.45 -18.67 7.85
N SER A 185 21.60 -18.32 6.88
CA SER A 185 22.00 -17.61 5.66
C SER A 185 22.45 -16.17 5.91
N ARG A 186 22.14 -15.60 7.09
CA ARG A 186 22.44 -14.22 7.44
C ARG A 186 22.54 -14.04 8.95
N SER A 187 23.62 -13.40 9.41
CA SER A 187 23.78 -13.01 10.81
C SER A 187 22.65 -12.07 11.29
N PRO A 188 22.20 -12.17 12.55
CA PRO A 188 21.18 -11.28 13.13
C PRO A 188 21.43 -9.79 12.92
N GLU A 189 22.69 -9.34 13.06
CA GLU A 189 23.06 -7.92 13.00
C GLU A 189 22.85 -7.34 11.60
N VAL A 190 23.28 -8.06 10.57
CA VAL A 190 23.07 -7.70 9.17
C VAL A 190 21.58 -7.71 8.84
N HIS A 191 20.84 -8.70 9.35
CA HIS A 191 19.40 -8.79 9.11
C HIS A 191 18.65 -7.58 9.67
N GLN A 192 18.91 -7.23 10.93
CA GLN A 192 18.30 -6.06 11.57
C GLN A 192 18.67 -4.75 10.88
N GLY A 193 19.93 -4.61 10.42
CA GLY A 193 20.36 -3.44 9.64
C GLY A 193 19.59 -3.28 8.33
N LEU A 194 19.36 -4.38 7.60
CA LEU A 194 18.58 -4.37 6.36
C LEU A 194 17.10 -4.09 6.62
N LEU A 195 16.51 -4.68 7.67
CA LEU A 195 15.14 -4.38 8.07
C LEU A 195 14.99 -2.90 8.39
N ALA A 196 15.89 -2.32 9.18
CA ALA A 196 15.85 -0.91 9.54
C ALA A 196 15.95 0.02 8.32
N ALA A 197 16.81 -0.29 7.34
CA ALA A 197 16.91 0.48 6.10
C ALA A 197 15.62 0.44 5.27
N TRP A 198 14.84 -0.63 5.42
CA TRP A 198 13.62 -0.88 4.64
C TRP A 198 12.35 -0.34 5.29
N GLN A 199 12.24 -0.34 6.62
CA GLN A 199 11.05 0.15 7.33
C GLN A 199 10.51 1.52 6.86
N PRO A 200 11.33 2.50 6.43
CA PRO A 200 10.81 3.73 5.84
C PRO A 200 10.44 3.61 4.34
N ASP A 201 9.99 2.45 3.85
CA ASP A 201 9.62 2.24 2.43
C ASP A 201 8.60 3.25 1.87
N PRO A 202 7.59 3.74 2.63
CA PRO A 202 6.73 4.82 2.13
C PRO A 202 7.50 6.06 1.75
N ILE A 203 8.56 6.39 2.48
CA ILE A 203 9.40 7.55 2.21
C ILE A 203 10.23 7.30 0.94
N TRP A 204 10.81 6.11 0.79
CA TRP A 204 11.58 5.74 -0.40
C TRP A 204 10.74 5.80 -1.67
N VAL A 205 9.56 5.19 -1.68
CA VAL A 205 8.63 5.24 -2.83
C VAL A 205 8.29 6.68 -3.18
N SER A 206 7.97 7.51 -2.17
CA SER A 206 7.60 8.91 -2.36
C SER A 206 8.75 9.75 -2.92
N LEU A 207 9.94 9.63 -2.35
CA LEU A 207 11.12 10.37 -2.79
C LEU A 207 11.52 9.99 -4.22
N ILE A 208 11.54 8.69 -4.53
CA ILE A 208 11.86 8.21 -5.88
C ILE A 208 10.80 8.69 -6.87
N GLN A 209 9.51 8.64 -6.52
CA GLN A 209 8.44 9.17 -7.38
C GLN A 209 8.65 10.65 -7.69
N ILE A 210 8.97 11.47 -6.68
CA ILE A 210 9.23 12.91 -6.84
C ILE A 210 10.45 13.13 -7.73
N VAL A 211 11.57 12.45 -7.46
CA VAL A 211 12.81 12.59 -8.23
C VAL A 211 12.61 12.18 -9.69
N LEU A 212 11.96 11.04 -9.97
CA LEU A 212 11.72 10.56 -11.33
C LEU A 212 10.71 11.42 -12.09
N THR A 213 9.67 11.92 -11.41
CA THR A 213 8.70 12.83 -12.01
C THR A 213 9.39 14.12 -12.48
N ASN A 214 10.27 14.69 -11.66
CA ASN A 214 10.95 15.94 -11.96
C ASN A 214 12.12 15.78 -12.94
N SER A 215 12.93 14.71 -12.82
CA SER A 215 14.09 14.48 -13.68
C SER A 215 13.73 14.14 -15.12
N SER A 216 12.56 13.55 -15.36
CA SER A 216 12.09 13.24 -16.71
C SER A 216 11.86 14.49 -17.59
N SER A 217 11.69 15.67 -16.96
CA SER A 217 11.66 16.96 -17.67
C SER A 217 13.05 17.38 -18.18
N TRP A 218 14.14 16.97 -17.49
CA TRP A 218 15.51 17.35 -17.83
C TRP A 218 16.07 16.61 -19.04
N PHE A 219 15.59 15.38 -19.29
CA PHE A 219 16.04 14.56 -20.43
C PHE A 219 15.27 14.81 -21.74
N ARG A 220 14.25 15.67 -21.72
CA ARG A 220 13.50 16.07 -22.92
C ARG A 220 13.87 17.50 -23.30
N GLY A 221 14.75 17.66 -24.29
CA GLY A 221 14.74 18.88 -25.09
C GLY A 221 13.33 19.09 -25.65
N GLU A 222 12.82 20.32 -25.54
CA GLU A 222 11.46 20.73 -25.92
C GLU A 222 11.02 20.10 -27.24
N ARG A 223 10.20 19.05 -27.18
CA ARG A 223 9.45 18.58 -28.33
C ARG A 223 7.97 18.73 -27.99
N SER A 224 7.41 19.80 -28.53
CA SER A 224 6.00 20.16 -28.58
C SER A 224 5.18 19.10 -29.32
N GLY A 225 5.03 17.91 -28.73
CA GLY A 225 4.08 16.90 -29.18
C GLY A 225 2.72 17.21 -28.58
N GLY A 226 1.70 17.43 -29.42
CA GLY A 226 0.37 17.87 -29.02
C GLY A 226 -0.28 17.06 -27.88
N GLN A 227 -1.14 17.73 -27.13
CA GLN A 227 -1.78 17.27 -25.88
C GLN A 227 -2.39 15.86 -25.94
N ARG A 228 -2.96 15.47 -27.10
CA ARG A 228 -3.50 14.11 -27.36
C ARG A 228 -2.45 13.00 -27.31
N ARG A 229 -1.21 13.25 -27.74
CA ARG A 229 -0.13 12.25 -27.69
C ARG A 229 0.37 12.06 -26.24
N GLY A 230 0.23 13.09 -25.41
CA GLY A 230 0.51 13.04 -23.98
C GLY A 230 -0.49 12.19 -23.21
N THR A 231 -1.79 12.36 -23.42
CA THR A 231 -2.82 11.59 -22.69
C THR A 231 -2.73 10.10 -22.96
N SER A 232 -2.58 9.70 -24.23
CA SER A 232 -2.41 8.29 -24.61
C SER A 232 -1.17 7.65 -23.97
N ALA A 233 -0.04 8.38 -23.89
CA ALA A 233 1.16 7.88 -23.23
C ALA A 233 0.98 7.74 -21.71
N ALA A 234 0.32 8.71 -21.05
CA ALA A 234 0.04 8.64 -19.62
C ALA A 234 -0.87 7.46 -19.27
N HIS A 235 -1.88 7.20 -20.12
CA HIS A 235 -2.76 6.04 -20.01
C HIS A 235 -1.97 4.73 -20.09
N ALA A 236 -1.10 4.57 -21.11
CA ALA A 236 -0.28 3.38 -21.27
C ALA A 236 0.65 3.13 -20.07
N TRP A 237 1.30 4.17 -19.53
CA TRP A 237 2.14 4.04 -18.32
C TRP A 237 1.32 3.69 -17.08
N THR A 238 0.11 4.22 -16.95
CA THR A 238 -0.80 3.89 -15.84
C THR A 238 -1.23 2.43 -15.91
N GLN A 239 -1.64 1.95 -17.08
CA GLN A 239 -1.96 0.54 -17.32
C GLN A 239 -0.75 -0.38 -17.07
N ALA A 240 0.43 -0.01 -17.55
CA ALA A 240 1.66 -0.76 -17.29
C ALA A 240 1.96 -0.84 -15.80
N SER A 241 1.72 0.23 -15.03
CA SER A 241 1.90 0.23 -13.58
C SER A 241 1.01 -0.79 -12.89
N TYR A 242 -0.27 -0.86 -13.28
CA TYR A 242 -1.19 -1.87 -12.76
C TYR A 242 -0.79 -3.29 -13.13
N LEU A 243 -0.30 -3.52 -14.36
CA LEU A 243 0.18 -4.84 -14.78
C LEU A 243 1.45 -5.25 -14.02
N VAL A 244 2.37 -4.33 -13.79
CA VAL A 244 3.59 -4.58 -12.98
C VAL A 244 3.21 -4.91 -11.53
N ALA A 245 2.32 -4.12 -10.91
CA ALA A 245 1.80 -4.42 -9.58
C ALA A 245 1.10 -5.78 -9.53
N ALA A 246 0.29 -6.09 -10.55
CA ALA A 246 -0.38 -7.37 -10.64
C ALA A 246 0.60 -8.54 -10.76
N ALA A 247 1.62 -8.42 -11.59
CA ALA A 247 2.65 -9.43 -11.76
C ALA A 247 3.44 -9.66 -10.46
N CYS A 248 3.88 -8.59 -9.77
CA CYS A 248 4.60 -8.71 -8.50
C CYS A 248 3.74 -9.39 -7.42
N SER A 249 2.48 -9.00 -7.27
CA SER A 249 1.56 -9.61 -6.30
C SER A 249 1.22 -11.05 -6.65
N ALA A 250 0.98 -11.35 -7.94
CA ALA A 250 0.69 -12.71 -8.39
C ALA A 250 1.88 -13.65 -8.18
N LEU A 251 3.11 -13.19 -8.44
CA LEU A 251 4.31 -13.97 -8.16
C LEU A 251 4.43 -14.28 -6.66
N GLY A 252 4.16 -13.29 -5.79
CA GLY A 252 4.16 -13.48 -4.35
C GLY A 252 3.15 -14.52 -3.88
N HIS A 253 1.92 -14.42 -4.37
CA HIS A 253 0.84 -15.36 -4.05
C HIS A 253 1.10 -16.77 -4.60
N LEU A 254 1.45 -16.90 -5.88
CA LEU A 254 1.71 -18.21 -6.51
C LEU A 254 2.91 -18.91 -5.88
N TYR A 255 3.96 -18.17 -5.53
CA TYR A 255 5.09 -18.72 -4.78
C TYR A 255 4.63 -19.25 -3.41
N THR A 256 3.84 -18.47 -2.68
CA THR A 256 3.32 -18.84 -1.36
C THR A 256 2.44 -20.08 -1.42
N MET A 257 1.48 -20.12 -2.34
CA MET A 257 0.64 -21.29 -2.56
C MET A 257 1.46 -22.51 -3.00
N GLY A 258 2.43 -22.31 -3.89
CA GLY A 258 3.35 -23.36 -4.31
C GLY A 258 4.14 -23.94 -3.13
N ARG A 259 4.65 -23.10 -2.23
CA ARG A 259 5.35 -23.54 -1.01
C ARG A 259 4.43 -24.25 -0.04
N ILE A 260 3.20 -23.79 0.19
CA ILE A 260 2.21 -24.51 1.02
C ILE A 260 1.96 -25.93 0.48
N LEU A 261 1.92 -26.10 -0.84
CA LEU A 261 1.66 -27.40 -1.46
C LEU A 261 2.88 -28.33 -1.54
N THR A 262 4.10 -27.78 -1.47
CA THR A 262 5.35 -28.52 -1.72
C THR A 262 6.29 -28.60 -0.52
N SER A 263 6.05 -27.82 0.55
CA SER A 263 6.91 -27.82 1.73
C SER A 263 6.79 -29.15 2.48
N THR A 264 7.92 -29.59 3.03
CA THR A 264 8.01 -30.75 3.93
C THR A 264 7.88 -30.37 5.40
N ASP A 265 7.86 -29.07 5.72
CA ASP A 265 7.57 -28.59 7.08
C ASP A 265 6.07 -28.71 7.34
N GLU A 266 5.69 -29.58 8.29
CA GLU A 266 4.29 -29.74 8.72
C GLU A 266 3.68 -28.40 9.23
N GLY A 267 4.54 -27.50 9.69
CA GLY A 267 4.19 -26.15 10.09
C GLY A 267 3.81 -25.22 8.95
N THR A 268 4.12 -25.55 7.69
CA THR A 268 3.84 -24.73 6.50
C THR A 268 2.52 -25.15 5.86
N ASN A 269 1.42 -24.64 6.43
CA ASN A 269 0.07 -24.92 5.93
C ASN A 269 -0.85 -23.70 5.99
N PHE A 270 -1.92 -23.75 5.21
CA PHE A 270 -2.89 -22.66 5.06
C PHE A 270 -3.49 -22.20 6.40
N VAL A 271 -3.85 -23.14 7.27
CA VAL A 271 -4.50 -22.82 8.55
C VAL A 271 -3.57 -22.03 9.45
N ARG A 272 -2.33 -22.50 9.63
CA ARG A 272 -1.35 -21.82 10.47
C ARG A 272 -0.97 -20.45 9.93
N MET A 273 -0.93 -20.30 8.61
CA MET A 273 -0.63 -19.03 7.96
C MET A 273 -1.76 -18.01 8.11
N TYR A 274 -3.01 -18.37 7.79
CA TYR A 274 -4.08 -17.39 7.63
C TYR A 274 -5.10 -17.37 8.75
N VAL A 275 -5.34 -18.48 9.45
CA VAL A 275 -6.46 -18.54 10.40
C VAL A 275 -6.02 -17.98 11.75
N PRO A 276 -6.54 -16.81 12.17
CA PRO A 276 -6.18 -16.25 13.45
C PRO A 276 -6.92 -16.99 14.56
N PHE A 277 -6.18 -17.42 15.57
CA PHE A 277 -6.75 -17.93 16.82
C PHE A 277 -6.60 -16.82 17.89
N PRO A 278 -7.71 -16.15 18.28
CA PRO A 278 -7.65 -15.03 19.21
C PRO A 278 -6.90 -15.41 20.50
N PHE A 279 -6.02 -14.51 20.96
CA PHE A 279 -5.23 -14.62 22.19
C PHE A 279 -4.13 -15.70 22.20
N THR A 280 -4.34 -16.85 21.57
CA THR A 280 -3.34 -17.93 21.51
C THR A 280 -2.38 -17.78 20.34
N GLY A 281 -2.79 -17.14 19.24
CA GLY A 281 -1.97 -17.03 18.03
C GLY A 281 -1.74 -18.36 17.32
N PRO A 282 -0.83 -18.39 16.34
CA PRO A 282 -0.49 -19.59 15.58
C PRO A 282 0.06 -20.71 16.47
N ALA A 283 -0.41 -21.94 16.25
CA ALA A 283 -0.01 -23.10 17.04
C ALA A 283 1.50 -23.38 16.93
N GLY A 284 2.08 -23.85 18.03
CA GLY A 284 3.49 -24.24 18.10
C GLY A 284 4.48 -23.07 18.09
N VAL A 285 4.03 -21.84 18.37
CA VAL A 285 4.91 -20.66 18.48
C VAL A 285 5.03 -20.24 19.95
N PRO A 286 6.10 -20.63 20.66
CA PRO A 286 6.23 -20.32 22.08
C PRO A 286 6.67 -18.87 22.34
N ASP A 287 7.51 -18.31 21.46
CA ASP A 287 8.03 -16.94 21.61
C ASP A 287 6.94 -15.90 21.34
N ILE A 288 6.68 -15.05 22.34
CA ILE A 288 5.69 -13.98 22.26
C ILE A 288 6.06 -12.90 21.23
N LEU A 289 7.36 -12.66 20.99
CA LEU A 289 7.86 -11.70 20.00
C LEU A 289 7.69 -12.21 18.56
N ALA A 290 7.51 -13.51 18.36
CA ALA A 290 7.08 -14.06 17.08
C ALA A 290 5.54 -14.16 17.01
N ARG A 291 4.93 -14.74 18.05
CA ARG A 291 3.49 -15.06 18.10
C ARG A 291 2.58 -13.84 18.04
N GLY A 292 2.92 -12.78 18.77
CA GLY A 292 2.13 -11.55 18.81
C GLY A 292 2.07 -10.86 17.45
N PRO A 293 3.23 -10.46 16.88
CA PRO A 293 3.32 -9.90 15.53
C PRO A 293 2.72 -10.78 14.44
N TRP A 294 2.89 -12.11 14.53
CA TRP A 294 2.27 -13.02 13.56
C TRP A 294 0.74 -12.94 13.63
N LEU A 295 0.13 -13.06 14.81
CA LEU A 295 -1.33 -12.94 14.94
C LEU A 295 -1.85 -11.57 14.46
N PHE A 296 -1.11 -10.49 14.76
CA PHE A 296 -1.41 -9.16 14.23
C PHE A 296 -1.48 -9.19 12.70
N LEU A 297 -0.47 -9.74 12.04
CA LEU A 297 -0.36 -9.78 10.59
C LEU A 297 -1.40 -10.69 9.93
N GLN A 298 -1.84 -11.77 10.60
CA GLN A 298 -2.95 -12.60 10.12
C GLN A 298 -4.23 -11.78 9.97
N TYR A 299 -4.59 -11.02 11.00
CA TYR A 299 -5.73 -10.10 10.92
C TYR A 299 -5.49 -9.01 9.88
N ASP A 300 -4.28 -8.44 9.82
CA ASP A 300 -3.95 -7.36 8.91
C ASP A 300 -4.17 -7.73 7.45
N VAL A 301 -3.56 -8.85 7.03
CA VAL A 301 -3.65 -9.38 5.66
C VAL A 301 -5.08 -9.66 5.24
N ILE A 302 -5.89 -10.27 6.11
CA ILE A 302 -7.30 -10.54 5.82
C ILE A 302 -8.06 -9.23 5.63
N ILE A 303 -7.94 -8.30 6.58
CA ILE A 303 -8.77 -7.09 6.58
C ILE A 303 -8.43 -6.19 5.40
N PHE A 304 -7.15 -5.93 5.13
CA PHE A 304 -6.81 -5.06 4.00
C PHE A 304 -7.14 -5.70 2.65
N SER A 305 -7.04 -7.02 2.53
CA SER A 305 -7.38 -7.73 1.29
C SER A 305 -8.88 -7.66 1.02
N VAL A 306 -9.72 -7.93 2.02
CA VAL A 306 -11.18 -7.83 1.91
C VAL A 306 -11.60 -6.38 1.62
N ALA A 307 -11.02 -5.40 2.31
CA ALA A 307 -11.31 -4.00 2.08
C ALA A 307 -10.91 -3.55 0.66
N GLY A 308 -9.74 -3.98 0.18
CA GLY A 308 -9.26 -3.70 -1.16
C GLY A 308 -10.14 -4.31 -2.25
N LEU A 309 -10.54 -5.57 -2.10
CA LEU A 309 -11.47 -6.24 -3.03
C LEU A 309 -12.84 -5.57 -3.04
N THR A 310 -13.35 -5.19 -1.87
CA THR A 310 -14.62 -4.46 -1.73
C THR A 310 -14.53 -3.10 -2.43
N TRP A 311 -13.43 -2.37 -2.24
CA TRP A 311 -13.18 -1.11 -2.92
C TRP A 311 -13.10 -1.31 -4.44
N ALA A 312 -12.34 -2.30 -4.92
CA ALA A 312 -12.23 -2.64 -6.34
C ALA A 312 -13.60 -2.95 -6.97
N PHE A 313 -14.43 -3.74 -6.29
CA PHE A 313 -15.81 -4.02 -6.69
C PHE A 313 -16.64 -2.73 -6.81
N LEU A 314 -16.55 -1.84 -5.82
CA LEU A 314 -17.32 -0.60 -5.79
C LEU A 314 -16.89 0.38 -6.89
N VAL A 315 -15.58 0.53 -7.13
CA VAL A 315 -15.11 1.44 -8.19
C VAL A 315 -15.40 0.90 -9.59
N LEU A 316 -15.45 -0.43 -9.78
CA LEU A 316 -15.82 -1.04 -11.06
C LEU A 316 -17.32 -1.04 -11.33
N SER A 317 -18.14 -1.36 -10.33
CA SER A 317 -19.61 -1.37 -10.46
C SER A 317 -20.21 0.01 -10.73
N ARG A 318 -19.43 1.08 -10.52
CA ARG A 318 -19.83 2.48 -10.70
C ARG A 318 -19.20 3.18 -11.90
N VAL A 319 -18.47 2.46 -12.75
CA VAL A 319 -17.83 3.08 -13.92
C VAL A 319 -18.90 3.55 -14.91
N PRO A 320 -18.84 4.79 -15.46
CA PRO A 320 -19.88 5.34 -16.31
C PRO A 320 -20.20 4.52 -17.56
N ARG A 321 -19.19 3.91 -18.19
CA ARG A 321 -19.37 3.06 -19.38
C ARG A 321 -19.98 1.69 -19.06
N GLY A 322 -20.12 1.35 -17.77
CA GLY A 322 -20.57 0.06 -17.28
C GLY A 322 -19.57 -1.06 -17.58
N LEU A 323 -19.77 -2.20 -16.93
CA LEU A 323 -19.15 -3.47 -17.31
C LEU A 323 -20.22 -4.37 -17.92
N PRO A 324 -19.86 -5.26 -18.87
CA PRO A 324 -20.76 -6.29 -19.38
C PRO A 324 -21.00 -7.44 -18.36
N LEU A 325 -20.81 -7.19 -17.07
CA LEU A 325 -20.97 -8.15 -15.99
C LEU A 325 -22.03 -7.66 -15.01
N SER A 326 -22.90 -8.58 -14.57
CA SER A 326 -23.77 -8.32 -13.42
C SER A 326 -22.94 -8.14 -12.15
N ASN A 327 -23.50 -7.49 -11.12
CA ASN A 327 -22.84 -7.35 -9.83
C ASN A 327 -22.42 -8.71 -9.24
N LEU A 328 -23.26 -9.73 -9.40
CA LEU A 328 -22.92 -11.09 -8.96
C LEU A 328 -21.76 -11.68 -9.77
N GLY A 329 -21.78 -11.50 -11.10
CA GLY A 329 -20.70 -11.95 -11.99
C GLY A 329 -19.37 -11.26 -11.68
N LEU A 330 -19.39 -9.96 -11.38
CA LEU A 330 -18.20 -9.21 -10.96
C LEU A 330 -17.68 -9.69 -9.61
N ALA A 331 -18.55 -9.90 -8.62
CA ALA A 331 -18.16 -10.43 -7.31
C ALA A 331 -17.52 -11.82 -7.45
N PHE A 332 -18.11 -12.71 -8.27
CA PHE A 332 -17.57 -14.03 -8.56
C PHE A 332 -16.20 -13.95 -9.26
N ALA A 333 -16.05 -13.07 -10.26
CA ALA A 333 -14.79 -12.88 -10.98
C ALA A 333 -13.68 -12.37 -10.05
N LEU A 334 -13.97 -11.38 -9.20
CA LEU A 334 -12.99 -10.85 -8.24
C LEU A 334 -12.61 -11.91 -7.20
N THR A 335 -13.57 -12.67 -6.69
CA THR A 335 -13.30 -13.74 -5.70
C THR A 335 -12.46 -14.85 -6.32
N SER A 336 -12.83 -15.32 -7.51
CA SER A 336 -12.10 -16.37 -8.24
C SER A 336 -10.69 -15.92 -8.60
N SER A 337 -10.53 -14.65 -9.01
CA SER A 337 -9.21 -14.07 -9.27
C SER A 337 -8.39 -13.99 -7.98
N CYS A 338 -8.98 -13.58 -6.86
CA CYS A 338 -8.26 -13.47 -5.59
C CYS A 338 -7.71 -14.82 -5.12
N ILE A 339 -8.47 -15.90 -5.33
CA ILE A 339 -8.05 -17.26 -4.98
C ILE A 339 -6.92 -17.77 -5.90
N THR A 340 -6.89 -17.34 -7.16
CA THR A 340 -5.96 -17.87 -8.17
C THR A 340 -4.66 -17.08 -8.28
N VAL A 341 -4.73 -15.74 -8.17
CA VAL A 341 -3.58 -14.85 -8.36
C VAL A 341 -3.35 -13.91 -7.16
N GLY A 342 -4.12 -14.03 -6.08
CA GLY A 342 -3.97 -13.21 -4.89
C GLY A 342 -4.68 -11.87 -4.97
N ALA A 343 -4.99 -11.28 -3.81
CA ALA A 343 -5.79 -10.07 -3.71
C ALA A 343 -5.14 -8.86 -4.41
N GLY A 344 -3.83 -8.65 -4.26
CA GLY A 344 -3.16 -7.49 -4.85
C GLY A 344 -3.15 -7.53 -6.37
N ALA A 345 -3.01 -8.72 -6.96
CA ALA A 345 -3.11 -8.92 -8.40
C ALA A 345 -4.53 -8.67 -8.89
N THR A 346 -5.53 -9.23 -8.22
CA THR A 346 -6.94 -9.02 -8.55
C THR A 346 -7.32 -7.54 -8.53
N ILE A 347 -6.95 -6.81 -7.47
CA ILE A 347 -7.27 -5.38 -7.35
C ILE A 347 -6.56 -4.59 -8.46
N SER A 348 -5.28 -4.89 -8.72
CA SER A 348 -4.52 -4.21 -9.77
C SER A 348 -5.10 -4.47 -11.17
N LEU A 349 -5.51 -5.70 -11.47
CA LEU A 349 -6.19 -6.06 -12.73
C LEU A 349 -7.57 -5.41 -12.85
N ALA A 350 -8.32 -5.34 -11.74
CA ALA A 350 -9.59 -4.61 -11.70
C ALA A 350 -9.39 -3.12 -12.03
N LEU A 351 -8.35 -2.50 -11.49
CA LEU A 351 -8.01 -1.10 -11.79
C LEU A 351 -7.47 -0.92 -13.21
N TYR A 352 -6.74 -1.89 -13.76
CA TYR A 352 -6.35 -1.91 -15.17
C TYR A 352 -7.57 -1.88 -16.10
N VAL A 353 -8.58 -2.73 -15.82
CA VAL A 353 -9.85 -2.74 -16.56
C VAL A 353 -10.58 -1.41 -16.40
N ARG A 354 -10.66 -0.90 -15.17
CA ARG A 354 -11.27 0.40 -14.88
C ARG A 354 -10.62 1.51 -15.72
N GLU A 355 -9.29 1.54 -15.80
CA GLU A 355 -8.56 2.59 -16.51
C GLU A 355 -8.98 2.70 -17.99
N GLY A 356 -9.21 1.55 -18.66
CA GLY A 356 -9.71 1.52 -20.05
C GLY A 356 -11.14 2.04 -20.23
N LEU A 357 -11.91 2.11 -19.14
CA LEU A 357 -13.31 2.54 -19.14
C LEU A 357 -13.50 3.99 -18.68
N LEU A 358 -12.48 4.60 -18.07
CA LEU A 358 -12.53 5.99 -17.63
C LEU A 358 -12.53 6.95 -18.84
N PRO A 359 -13.22 8.10 -18.73
CA PRO A 359 -13.19 9.13 -19.75
C PRO A 359 -11.87 9.90 -19.74
N GLU A 360 -11.39 10.31 -20.93
CA GLU A 360 -10.24 11.21 -21.11
C GLU A 360 -10.57 12.69 -20.81
N ASN A 361 -11.84 12.96 -20.48
CA ASN A 361 -12.57 14.22 -20.55
C ASN A 361 -12.82 14.67 -22.00
N ALA A 362 -14.09 14.91 -22.32
CA ALA A 362 -14.47 15.68 -23.50
C ALA A 362 -13.86 17.08 -23.34
N GLU A 363 -13.26 17.61 -24.42
CA GLU A 363 -13.07 19.05 -24.53
C GLU A 363 -14.37 19.73 -24.10
N ALA A 364 -14.31 20.71 -23.19
CA ALA A 364 -15.39 21.67 -23.09
C ALA A 364 -15.68 22.10 -24.54
N LYS A 365 -16.87 21.77 -25.05
CA LYS A 365 -17.23 22.09 -26.43
C LYS A 365 -16.85 23.57 -26.64
N PRO A 366 -16.02 23.90 -27.63
CA PRO A 366 -15.82 25.30 -28.00
C PRO A 366 -17.16 25.80 -28.56
N GLY A 367 -18.01 26.36 -27.70
CA GLY A 367 -19.38 26.67 -28.10
C GLY A 367 -20.38 27.16 -27.05
N SER A 368 -20.07 27.24 -25.75
CA SER A 368 -20.88 28.10 -24.87
C SER A 368 -20.30 29.50 -24.86
N LYS A 369 -20.91 30.38 -25.66
CA LYS A 369 -20.81 31.82 -25.45
C LYS A 369 -21.31 32.10 -24.03
N ASP A 370 -20.40 32.32 -23.10
CA ASP A 370 -20.73 33.10 -21.91
C ASP A 370 -20.87 34.54 -22.40
N ASP A 371 -22.11 35.00 -22.46
CA ASP A 371 -22.44 36.39 -22.69
C ASP A 371 -21.82 37.21 -21.58
N GLY A 372 -21.05 38.22 -21.99
CA GLY A 372 -20.40 39.14 -21.09
C GLY A 372 -21.42 39.84 -20.19
N THR A 373 -21.15 39.82 -18.89
CA THR A 373 -21.42 40.98 -18.05
C THR A 373 -20.28 41.13 -17.04
N THR A 374 -19.35 42.01 -17.41
CA THR A 374 -18.41 42.74 -16.56
C THR A 374 -19.05 43.16 -15.23
N PHE A 375 -18.34 43.10 -14.09
CA PHE A 375 -18.26 44.21 -13.13
C PHE A 375 -17.15 43.99 -12.07
N ILE A 376 -16.07 44.77 -12.24
CA ILE A 376 -15.25 45.53 -11.27
C ILE A 376 -14.15 44.86 -10.41
N THR A 377 -12.95 45.35 -10.72
CA THR A 377 -11.68 45.52 -10.00
C THR A 377 -11.77 46.17 -8.61
N LEU A 378 -10.82 45.85 -7.73
CA LEU A 378 -10.03 46.76 -6.85
C LEU A 378 -9.07 45.85 -6.04
N GLY A 379 -7.74 45.95 -6.19
CA GLY A 379 -6.88 46.94 -5.51
C GLY A 379 -6.54 46.42 -4.09
N SER A 380 -5.32 46.33 -3.57
CA SER A 380 -4.06 47.01 -3.88
C SER A 380 -2.90 46.26 -3.19
N GLN A 381 -1.70 46.40 -3.77
CA GLN A 381 -0.43 46.20 -3.09
C GLN A 381 -0.32 47.13 -1.88
N THR A 382 0.27 46.66 -0.78
CA THR A 382 0.91 47.53 0.22
C THR A 382 2.35 47.10 0.41
N ASP A 383 3.20 47.92 -0.20
CA ASP A 383 4.62 48.07 0.01
C ASP A 383 4.81 48.82 1.34
N ILE A 384 5.59 48.29 2.28
CA ILE A 384 6.04 49.03 3.46
C ILE A 384 7.54 48.78 3.63
N SER A 385 8.32 49.76 3.16
CA SER A 385 9.67 50.01 3.67
C SER A 385 9.83 51.47 4.11
N ARG A 386 10.38 51.62 5.31
CA ARG A 386 11.26 52.70 5.82
C ARG A 386 10.73 54.12 6.18
N LYS A 387 11.09 54.46 7.43
CA LYS A 387 11.45 55.77 8.05
C LYS A 387 10.32 56.60 8.66
N MET A 388 10.13 56.46 9.98
CA MET A 388 10.71 57.34 11.01
C MET A 388 10.98 56.55 12.28
#